data_AF-A0A7U9N902-F1
#
_entry.id   AF-A0A7U9N902-F1
#
_cell.length_a   1.000
_cell.length_b   1.000
_cell.length_c   1.000
_cell.angle_alpha   90.00
_cell.angle_beta   90.00
_cell.angle_gamma   90.00
#
_symmetry.space_group_name_H-M   'P 1'
#
loop_
_entity.id
_entity.type
_entity.pdbx_description
1 polymer ?
#
loop_
_entity_poly.entity_id
_entity_poly.type
_entity_poly.pdbx_seq_one_letter_code
_entity_poly.pdbx_strand_id
1 'polypeptide(L)'
;MHYAINIYPEIKGKFAALEVKFSLEKMAECVKVVGSIDDDISLLTDFMVYQLNDCFYQTKNMIEFLEDSFVIVKPIEAKNWHPAMAVKDSHKVLNAVLLGKEDCR
;
A
#
# COMPACT_ATOMS: atom_id res chain seq x y z
N MET A 1 0.32 -28.50 6.39
CA MET A 1 0.18 -27.04 6.33
C MET A 1 1.20 -26.53 5.33
N HIS A 2 0.71 -25.97 4.24
CA HIS A 2 1.50 -25.44 3.14
C HIS A 2 1.33 -23.94 3.08
N TYR A 3 2.31 -23.26 2.50
CA TYR A 3 2.24 -21.83 2.28
C TYR A 3 2.72 -21.48 0.88
N ALA A 4 2.16 -20.40 0.34
CA ALA A 4 2.57 -19.78 -0.91
C ALA A 4 2.79 -18.29 -0.69
N ILE A 5 3.84 -17.76 -1.31
CA ILE A 5 4.21 -16.35 -1.24
C ILE A 5 4.00 -15.73 -2.61
N ASN A 6 3.18 -14.69 -2.69
CA ASN A 6 2.96 -13.90 -3.89
C ASN A 6 3.64 -12.55 -3.74
N ILE A 7 4.51 -12.21 -4.69
CA ILE A 7 5.24 -10.95 -4.73
C ILE A 7 4.64 -10.09 -5.84
N TYR A 8 4.17 -8.90 -5.50
CA TYR A 8 3.62 -7.90 -6.41
C TYR A 8 4.61 -6.73 -6.45
N PRO A 9 5.59 -6.72 -7.36
CA PRO A 9 6.70 -5.77 -7.33
C PRO A 9 6.27 -4.34 -7.70
N GLU A 10 5.21 -4.22 -8.50
CA GLU A 10 4.71 -2.93 -8.97
C GLU A 10 3.19 -2.99 -9.16
N ILE A 11 2.49 -2.17 -8.38
CA ILE A 11 1.04 -1.99 -8.42
C ILE A 11 0.79 -0.51 -8.72
N LYS A 12 0.17 -0.22 -9.87
CA LYS A 12 -0.13 1.11 -10.39
C LYS A 12 1.07 2.07 -10.43
N GLY A 13 2.29 1.54 -10.45
CA GLY A 13 3.53 2.31 -10.33
C GLY A 13 3.72 3.01 -8.98
N LYS A 14 2.95 2.68 -7.96
CA LYS A 14 2.93 3.40 -6.66
C LYS A 14 3.24 2.51 -5.47
N PHE A 15 2.92 1.22 -5.54
CA PHE A 15 3.05 0.30 -4.42
C PHE A 15 3.74 -1.00 -4.83
N ALA A 16 4.23 -1.72 -3.84
CA ALA A 16 4.59 -3.12 -3.93
C ALA A 16 3.85 -3.87 -2.81
N ALA A 17 3.53 -5.14 -3.03
CA ALA A 17 2.90 -5.97 -2.02
C ALA A 17 3.55 -7.35 -1.89
N LEU A 18 3.44 -7.92 -0.71
CA LEU A 18 3.79 -9.30 -0.40
C LEU A 18 2.59 -9.95 0.26
N GLU A 19 2.09 -11.03 -0.32
CA GLU A 19 0.98 -11.80 0.23
C GLU A 19 1.47 -13.21 0.58
N VAL A 20 1.17 -13.67 1.77
CA VAL A 20 1.45 -15.04 2.20
C VAL A 20 0.12 -15.74 2.44
N LYS A 21 -0.12 -16.82 1.71
CA LYS A 21 -1.31 -17.67 1.83
C LYS A 21 -0.98 -18.96 2.55
N PHE A 22 -1.87 -19.40 3.42
CA PHE A 22 -1.81 -20.66 4.14
C PHE A 22 -2.87 -21.61 3.59
N SER A 23 -2.51 -22.88 3.42
CA SER A 23 -3.47 -23.91 3.00
C SER A 23 -3.18 -25.25 3.66
N LEU A 24 -4.24 -26.03 3.88
CA LEU A 24 -4.12 -27.44 4.27
C LEU A 24 -3.76 -28.31 3.05
N GLU A 25 -4.17 -27.90 1.85
CA GLU A 25 -3.89 -28.58 0.60
C GLU A 25 -2.48 -28.30 0.09
N LYS A 26 -1.97 -29.20 -0.75
CA LYS A 26 -0.61 -29.11 -1.29
C LYS A 26 -0.56 -28.02 -2.36
N MET A 27 0.24 -26.97 -2.12
CA MET A 27 0.43 -25.86 -3.06
C MET A 27 1.56 -26.17 -4.05
N ALA A 28 1.36 -25.83 -5.33
CA ALA A 28 2.28 -26.16 -6.42
C ALA A 28 3.58 -25.33 -6.39
N GLU A 29 3.51 -24.08 -5.96
CA GLU A 29 4.64 -23.14 -5.90
C GLU A 29 4.70 -22.48 -4.53
N CYS A 30 5.89 -22.42 -3.95
CA CYS A 30 6.09 -21.82 -2.63
C CYS A 30 6.31 -20.30 -2.71
N VAL A 31 6.85 -19.79 -3.83
CA VAL A 31 7.05 -18.35 -4.09
C VAL A 31 6.81 -18.06 -5.57
N LYS A 32 5.97 -17.07 -5.88
CA LYS A 32 5.75 -16.57 -7.24
C LYS A 32 5.78 -15.04 -7.30
N VAL A 33 6.33 -14.51 -8.39
CA VAL A 33 6.22 -13.09 -8.74
C VAL A 33 5.00 -12.96 -9.65
N VAL A 34 4.02 -12.20 -9.20
CA VAL A 34 2.81 -11.95 -9.97
C VAL A 34 3.06 -10.76 -10.90
N GLY A 35 2.58 -10.87 -12.14
CA GLY A 35 2.63 -9.78 -13.11
C GLY A 35 1.78 -8.58 -12.71
N SER A 36 1.54 -7.68 -13.67
CA SER A 36 0.69 -6.51 -13.41
C SER A 36 -0.70 -6.95 -12.96
N ILE A 37 -1.15 -6.40 -11.83
CA ILE A 37 -2.50 -6.57 -11.29
C ILE A 37 -3.31 -5.27 -11.40
N ASP A 38 -2.86 -4.35 -12.25
CA ASP A 38 -3.41 -3.00 -12.33
C ASP A 38 -4.89 -3.00 -12.76
N ASP A 39 -5.33 -4.01 -13.48
CA ASP A 39 -6.71 -4.13 -13.94
C ASP A 39 -7.56 -5.02 -13.01
N ASP A 40 -6.95 -5.66 -12.01
CA ASP A 40 -7.66 -6.51 -11.04
C ASP A 40 -8.23 -5.66 -9.89
N ILE A 41 -9.39 -5.05 -10.14
CA ILE A 41 -10.06 -4.17 -9.19
C ILE A 41 -10.37 -4.88 -7.86
N SER A 42 -10.69 -6.18 -7.89
CA SER A 42 -10.98 -6.93 -6.67
C SER A 42 -9.74 -7.04 -5.80
N LEU A 43 -8.62 -7.49 -6.38
CA LEU A 43 -7.37 -7.64 -5.64
C LEU A 43 -6.81 -6.29 -5.19
N LEU A 44 -6.95 -5.25 -6.01
CA LEU A 44 -6.60 -3.88 -5.62
C LEU A 44 -7.45 -3.40 -4.46
N THR A 45 -8.75 -3.69 -4.47
CA THR A 45 -9.64 -3.36 -3.35
C THR A 45 -9.22 -4.13 -2.12
N ASP A 46 -8.97 -5.43 -2.21
CA ASP A 46 -8.47 -6.28 -1.11
C ASP A 46 -7.16 -5.74 -0.51
N PHE A 47 -6.24 -5.26 -1.35
CA PHE A 47 -5.00 -4.60 -0.90
C PHE A 47 -5.21 -3.18 -0.39
N MET A 48 -6.37 -2.59 -0.64
CA MET A 48 -6.77 -1.24 -0.25
C MET A 48 -7.93 -1.25 0.76
N VAL A 49 -8.28 -2.41 1.36
CA VAL A 49 -9.46 -2.57 2.24
C VAL A 49 -9.44 -1.60 3.44
N TYR A 50 -8.29 -0.99 3.73
CA TYR A 50 -8.16 0.05 4.76
C TYR A 50 -7.93 1.50 4.28
N GLN A 51 -8.06 1.80 2.99
CA GLN A 51 -7.74 3.14 2.48
C GLN A 51 -8.92 3.93 1.93
N LEU A 52 -9.78 4.37 2.84
CA LEU A 52 -10.43 5.68 2.73
C LEU A 52 -10.59 6.32 4.13
N ASN A 53 -9.50 6.46 4.87
CA ASN A 53 -9.48 7.42 5.97
C ASN A 53 -8.23 8.30 5.85
N ASP A 54 -8.28 9.22 4.88
CA ASP A 54 -7.59 10.52 4.72
C ASP A 54 -6.07 10.70 4.98
N CYS A 55 -5.37 9.74 5.57
CA CYS A 55 -4.02 9.91 6.07
C CYS A 55 -2.97 9.18 5.22
N PHE A 56 -3.25 9.02 3.92
CA PHE A 56 -2.49 8.20 2.97
C PHE A 56 -0.99 8.57 2.87
N TYR A 57 -0.60 9.78 3.30
CA TYR A 57 0.81 10.17 3.34
C TYR A 57 1.52 9.88 4.67
N GLN A 58 0.84 9.34 5.69
CA GLN A 58 1.41 9.08 7.01
C GLN A 58 1.67 7.60 7.31
N THR A 59 0.85 6.68 6.77
CA THR A 59 0.97 5.25 7.11
C THR A 59 1.95 4.53 6.19
N LYS A 60 3.21 4.45 6.65
CA LYS A 60 4.38 3.96 5.89
C LYS A 60 4.33 2.51 5.41
N ASN A 61 3.60 1.63 6.08
CA ASN A 61 3.44 0.23 5.69
C ASN A 61 2.05 -0.22 6.15
N MET A 62 1.31 -0.95 5.30
CA MET A 62 0.03 -1.54 5.67
C MET A 62 0.20 -3.05 5.79
N ILE A 63 -0.27 -3.62 6.89
CA ILE A 63 -0.32 -5.07 7.10
C ILE A 63 -1.76 -5.42 7.37
N GLU A 64 -2.31 -6.35 6.59
CA GLU A 64 -3.68 -6.82 6.74
C GLU A 64 -3.69 -8.35 6.88
N PHE A 65 -4.45 -8.83 7.85
CA PHE A 65 -4.61 -10.25 8.14
C PHE A 65 -6.01 -10.68 7.70
N LEU A 66 -6.04 -11.62 6.78
CA LEU A 66 -7.22 -12.30 6.27
C LEU A 66 -7.33 -13.68 6.96
N GLU A 67 -8.40 -14.40 6.67
CA GLU A 67 -8.69 -15.70 7.30
C GLU A 67 -7.62 -16.75 7.03
N ASP A 68 -7.09 -16.79 5.81
CA ASP A 68 -6.10 -17.76 5.35
C ASP A 68 -4.80 -17.12 4.86
N SER A 69 -4.63 -15.82 5.05
CA SER A 69 -3.52 -15.08 4.45
C SER A 69 -3.21 -13.78 5.18
N PHE A 70 -2.04 -13.21 4.90
CA PHE A 70 -1.77 -11.83 5.25
C PHE A 70 -1.07 -11.13 4.09
N VAL A 71 -1.30 -9.83 3.97
CA VAL A 71 -0.68 -8.99 2.96
C VAL A 71 0.06 -7.83 3.61
N ILE A 72 1.25 -7.54 3.08
CA ILE A 72 2.04 -6.35 3.41
C ILE A 72 2.06 -5.48 2.17
N VAL A 73 1.47 -4.29 2.24
CA VAL A 73 1.50 -3.30 1.16
C VAL A 73 2.45 -2.18 1.55
N LYS A 74 3.38 -1.88 0.66
CA LYS A 74 4.41 -0.85 0.85
C LYS A 74 4.39 0.17 -0.28
N PRO A 75 4.26 1.47 0.00
CA PRO A 75 4.43 2.51 -1.01
C PRO A 75 5.89 2.54 -1.49
N ILE A 76 6.06 2.74 -2.80
CA ILE A 76 7.37 2.96 -3.40
C ILE A 76 7.71 4.45 -3.22
N GLU A 77 8.36 4.80 -2.10
CA GLU A 77 8.65 6.18 -1.72
C GLU A 77 9.36 6.98 -2.83
N ALA A 78 10.30 6.34 -3.55
CA ALA A 78 11.01 6.97 -4.66
C ALA A 78 10.08 7.43 -5.79
N LYS A 79 9.01 6.68 -6.08
CA LYS A 79 7.99 7.03 -7.10
C LYS A 79 6.95 8.02 -6.55
N ASN A 80 6.68 7.98 -5.25
CA ASN A 80 5.65 8.80 -4.59
C ASN A 80 6.19 10.12 -3.99
N TRP A 81 7.49 10.39 -4.07
CA TRP A 81 8.13 11.56 -3.46
C TRP A 81 7.52 12.89 -3.92
N HIS A 82 7.39 13.10 -5.23
CA HIS A 82 6.90 14.37 -5.78
C HIS A 82 5.43 14.64 -5.41
N PRO A 83 4.49 13.69 -5.58
CA PRO A 83 3.13 13.85 -5.09
C PRO A 83 3.05 14.06 -3.56
N ALA A 84 3.86 13.34 -2.78
CA ALA A 84 3.87 13.48 -1.32
C ALA A 84 4.33 14.85 -0.85
N MET A 85 5.36 15.42 -1.51
CA MET A 85 5.80 16.79 -1.26
C MET A 85 4.74 17.80 -1.67
N ALA A 86 4.10 17.64 -2.83
CA ALA A 86 3.04 18.54 -3.28
C ALA A 86 1.84 18.59 -2.31
N VAL A 87 1.42 17.45 -1.75
CA VAL A 87 0.33 17.40 -0.77
C VAL A 87 0.77 18.02 0.56
N LYS A 88 1.98 17.74 1.02
CA LYS A 88 2.53 18.37 2.23
C LYS A 88 2.61 19.89 2.09
N ASP A 89 3.09 20.39 0.97
CA ASP A 89 3.18 21.82 0.69
C ASP A 89 1.78 22.46 0.60
N SER A 90 0.82 21.77 -0.02
CA SER A 90 -0.58 22.23 -0.05
C SER A 90 -1.19 22.30 1.34
N HIS A 91 -0.94 21.30 2.21
CA HIS A 91 -1.39 21.30 3.60
C HIS A 91 -0.75 22.44 4.40
N LYS A 92 0.53 22.74 4.17
CA LYS A 92 1.21 23.89 4.79
C LYS A 92 0.54 25.20 4.41
N VAL A 93 0.29 25.41 3.10
CA VAL A 93 -0.39 26.62 2.62
C VAL A 93 -1.80 26.72 3.21
N LEU A 94 -2.56 25.64 3.20
CA LEU A 94 -3.92 25.61 3.74
C LEU A 94 -3.92 25.92 5.25
N ASN A 95 -3.00 25.34 6.02
CA ASN A 95 -2.86 25.62 7.45
C ASN A 95 -2.43 27.07 7.72
N ALA A 96 -1.54 27.63 6.90
CA ALA A 96 -1.16 29.04 7.03
C ALA A 96 -2.37 29.96 6.80
N VAL A 97 -3.18 29.68 5.76
CA VAL A 97 -4.38 30.46 5.43
C VAL A 97 -5.49 30.32 6.48
N LEU A 98 -5.78 29.09 6.92
CA LEU A 98 -6.93 28.82 7.80
C LEU A 98 -6.62 29.00 9.29
N LEU A 99 -5.40 28.70 9.71
CA LEU A 99 -5.02 28.66 11.12
C LEU A 99 -4.05 29.78 11.51
N GLY A 100 -3.59 30.60 10.55
CA GLY A 100 -2.62 31.68 10.80
C GLY A 100 -1.27 31.20 11.32
N LYS A 101 -0.98 29.90 11.22
CA LYS A 101 0.27 29.29 11.65
C LYS A 101 1.24 29.29 10.46
N GLU A 102 1.99 30.36 10.31
CA GLU A 102 3.26 30.28 9.58
C GLU A 102 4.24 29.50 10.46
N ASP A 103 4.87 28.46 9.87
CA ASP A 103 5.78 27.47 10.48
C ASP A 103 6.35 27.90 11.86
N CYS A 104 5.98 27.20 12.93
CA CYS A 104 6.81 27.21 14.14
C CYS A 104 8.15 26.57 13.78
N ARG A 105 9.23 27.37 13.85
CA ARG A 105 10.60 26.87 13.93
C ARG A 105 10.77 25.89 15.08
#